data_AF-A0A821J7M5-F1
#
_entry.id   AF-A0A821J7M5-F1
#
_cell.length_a   1.000
_cell.length_b   1.000
_cell.length_c   1.000
_cell.angle_alpha   90.00
_cell.angle_beta   90.00
_cell.angle_gamma   90.00
#
_symmetry.space_group_name_H-M   'P 1'
#
loop_
_entity.id
_entity.type
_entity.pdbx_description
1 polymer ?
#
loop_
_entity_poly.entity_id
_entity_poly.type
_entity_poly.pdbx_seq_one_letter_code
_entity_poly.pdbx_strand_id
1 'polypeptide(L)'
;VFYLSQDDKCKVPLGLPAARVQAPMLMHLDYRIRLPDHDWTVAPRHQLIPSVYAACFLSDDGDVGYSGPTYIAIRSAKHDFSSAQTHASDFDRLVGLKEFEKVAHDETGQVKPILIITVDGGPDENPRFPKTLVASVIKFKKYNLDALFILTHTPGQSAYN
;
A
#
# COMPACT_ATOMS: atom_id res chain seq x y z
N VAL A 1 -2.10 19.50 9.47
CA VAL A 1 -1.76 18.06 9.60
C VAL A 1 -2.25 17.32 8.37
N PHE A 2 -1.46 16.38 7.85
CA PHE A 2 -1.88 15.42 6.83
C PHE A 2 -1.98 14.03 7.48
N TYR A 3 -3.18 13.44 7.47
CA TYR A 3 -3.46 12.13 8.05
C TYR A 3 -3.73 11.11 6.94
N LEU A 4 -3.02 9.99 6.97
CA LEU A 4 -3.08 8.94 5.96
C LEU A 4 -3.29 7.57 6.62
N SER A 5 -4.27 6.83 6.14
CA SER A 5 -4.42 5.39 6.40
C SER A 5 -3.80 4.62 5.24
N GLN A 6 -2.92 3.67 5.54
CA GLN A 6 -2.23 2.84 4.57
C GLN A 6 -2.42 1.36 4.90
N ASP A 7 -2.70 0.55 3.87
CA ASP A 7 -2.87 -0.91 4.00
C ASP A 7 -2.40 -1.67 2.74
N ASP A 8 -1.92 -2.90 2.91
CA ASP A 8 -1.37 -3.76 1.85
C ASP A 8 -1.69 -5.27 1.97
N LYS A 9 -2.86 -5.62 2.50
CA LYS A 9 -3.16 -7.02 2.92
C LYS A 9 -3.79 -7.93 1.87
N CYS A 10 -4.45 -7.38 0.84
CA CYS A 10 -5.22 -8.22 -0.08
C CYS A 10 -4.35 -8.72 -1.23
N LYS A 11 -4.33 -10.03 -1.48
CA LYS A 11 -3.82 -10.60 -2.73
C LYS A 11 -4.99 -11.06 -3.57
N VAL A 12 -5.19 -10.43 -4.71
CA VAL A 12 -6.28 -10.73 -5.64
C VAL A 12 -5.75 -11.70 -6.70
N PRO A 13 -6.13 -12.98 -6.69
CA PRO A 13 -5.71 -13.88 -7.74
C PRO A 13 -6.25 -13.47 -9.11
N LEU A 14 -5.42 -13.59 -10.13
CA LEU A 14 -5.85 -13.46 -11.52
C LEU A 14 -6.15 -14.85 -12.06
N GLY A 15 -7.36 -15.02 -12.61
CA GLY A 15 -7.73 -16.23 -13.32
C GLY A 15 -6.70 -16.55 -14.40
N LEU A 16 -6.28 -17.81 -14.47
CA LEU A 16 -5.45 -18.27 -15.59
C LEU A 16 -6.34 -18.23 -16.85
N PRO A 17 -5.92 -17.58 -17.95
CA PRO A 17 -6.63 -17.76 -19.20
C PRO A 17 -6.64 -19.24 -19.52
N ALA A 18 -7.83 -19.81 -19.70
CA ALA A 18 -8.03 -21.19 -20.15
C ALA A 18 -7.60 -21.31 -21.62
N ALA A 19 -6.32 -21.11 -21.88
CA ALA A 19 -5.73 -21.38 -23.17
C ALA A 19 -5.68 -22.91 -23.32
N ARG A 20 -6.71 -23.46 -23.97
CA ARG A 20 -6.66 -24.81 -24.57
C ARG A 20 -5.56 -24.97 -25.61
N VAL A 21 -4.78 -23.92 -25.90
CA VAL A 21 -3.69 -23.93 -26.86
C VAL A 21 -2.43 -23.41 -26.18
N GLN A 22 -1.51 -24.33 -25.95
CA GLN A 22 -0.18 -24.11 -25.41
C GLN A 22 0.61 -23.19 -26.35
N ALA A 23 0.92 -21.96 -25.91
CA ALA A 23 1.95 -21.16 -26.57
C ALA A 23 3.32 -21.78 -26.24
N PRO A 24 4.22 -22.01 -27.23
CA PRO A 24 5.44 -22.79 -27.04
C PRO A 24 6.54 -21.94 -26.41
N MET A 25 6.33 -21.44 -25.20
CA MET A 25 7.37 -20.89 -24.33
C MET A 25 6.96 -21.04 -22.86
N LEU A 26 6.75 -22.27 -22.39
CA LEU A 26 6.67 -22.50 -20.94
C LEU A 26 7.36 -23.82 -20.57
N MET A 27 8.37 -23.70 -19.72
CA MET A 27 9.00 -24.80 -19.01
C MET A 27 7.92 -25.66 -18.34
N HIS A 28 8.02 -26.96 -18.60
CA HIS A 28 7.24 -28.04 -18.03
C HIS A 28 7.20 -27.96 -16.49
N LEU A 29 6.02 -27.63 -15.95
CA LEU A 29 5.70 -27.76 -14.53
C LEU A 29 4.33 -28.42 -14.47
N ASP A 30 4.34 -29.75 -14.37
CA ASP A 30 3.15 -30.56 -14.22
C ASP A 30 2.51 -30.31 -12.84
N TYR A 31 1.43 -29.52 -12.80
CA TYR A 31 0.46 -29.61 -11.72
C TYR A 31 -0.89 -30.03 -12.29
N ARG A 32 -1.26 -31.26 -11.97
CA ARG A 32 -2.55 -31.85 -12.32
C ARG A 32 -3.54 -31.53 -11.20
N ILE A 33 -4.40 -30.53 -11.39
CA ILE A 33 -5.58 -30.34 -10.53
C ILE A 33 -6.80 -30.13 -11.43
N ARG A 34 -7.78 -31.04 -11.28
CA ARG A 34 -9.15 -30.88 -11.78
C ARG A 34 -10.05 -30.70 -10.57
N LEU A 35 -10.81 -29.61 -10.51
CA LEU A 35 -12.02 -29.54 -9.68
C LEU A 35 -13.18 -28.98 -10.53
N PRO A 36 -14.38 -29.55 -10.42
CA PRO A 36 -15.58 -29.08 -11.09
C PRO A 36 -16.16 -27.88 -10.33
N ASP A 37 -16.32 -26.77 -11.04
CA ASP A 37 -17.07 -25.54 -10.72
C ASP A 37 -16.42 -24.40 -9.92
N HIS A 38 -15.30 -24.61 -9.21
CA HIS A 38 -14.58 -23.54 -8.54
C HIS A 38 -13.08 -23.56 -8.86
N ASP A 39 -12.65 -22.65 -9.73
CA ASP A 39 -11.25 -22.42 -10.05
C ASP A 39 -10.55 -21.75 -8.86
N TRP A 40 -9.95 -22.55 -7.97
CA TRP A 40 -8.91 -22.03 -7.10
C TRP A 40 -7.64 -21.78 -7.89
N THR A 41 -7.06 -20.61 -7.69
CA THR A 41 -5.86 -20.16 -8.37
C THR A 41 -4.64 -20.81 -7.73
N VAL A 42 -4.12 -21.85 -8.37
CA VAL A 42 -2.96 -22.66 -7.91
C VAL A 42 -1.61 -21.92 -8.09
N ALA A 43 -1.61 -20.65 -8.52
CA ALA A 43 -0.40 -19.91 -8.86
C ALA A 43 -0.20 -18.69 -7.94
N PRO A 44 0.62 -18.79 -6.86
CA PRO A 44 0.96 -17.66 -5.98
C PRO A 44 1.59 -16.46 -6.71
N ARG A 45 2.10 -16.68 -7.92
CA ARG A 45 2.73 -15.66 -8.76
C ARG A 45 1.76 -14.97 -9.72
N HIS A 46 0.51 -15.43 -9.85
CA HIS A 46 -0.52 -14.77 -10.67
C HIS A 46 -1.54 -14.08 -9.77
N GLN A 47 -1.05 -13.12 -8.98
CA GLN A 47 -1.87 -12.34 -8.06
C GLN A 47 -1.55 -10.85 -8.25
N LEU A 48 -2.53 -10.00 -7.99
CA LEU A 48 -2.37 -8.57 -7.82
C LEU A 48 -2.31 -8.23 -6.33
N ILE A 49 -1.46 -7.28 -5.97
CA ILE A 49 -1.31 -6.75 -4.62
C ILE A 49 -1.74 -5.28 -4.67
N PRO A 50 -2.98 -4.94 -4.32
CA PRO A 50 -3.37 -3.57 -4.03
C PRO A 50 -2.71 -3.07 -2.74
N SER A 51 -2.04 -1.93 -2.83
CA SER A 51 -1.71 -1.06 -1.69
C SER A 51 -2.67 0.11 -1.70
N VAL A 52 -3.40 0.31 -0.61
CA VAL A 52 -4.47 1.30 -0.47
C VAL A 52 -3.99 2.42 0.44
N TYR A 53 -4.23 3.66 0.00
CA TYR A 53 -3.88 4.88 0.73
C TYR A 53 -5.11 5.78 0.79
N ALA A 54 -5.68 5.95 1.98
CA ALA A 54 -6.85 6.79 2.20
C ALA A 54 -6.45 8.00 3.06
N ALA A 55 -6.61 9.20 2.52
CA ALA A 55 -6.46 10.40 3.35
C ALA A 55 -7.68 10.56 4.25
N CYS A 56 -7.45 11.03 5.47
CA CYS A 56 -8.53 11.36 6.40
C CYS A 56 -8.69 12.88 6.49
N PHE A 57 -9.95 13.34 6.54
CA PHE A 57 -10.23 14.74 6.86
C PHE A 57 -10.16 14.92 8.38
N LEU A 58 -9.61 16.05 8.80
CA LEU A 58 -9.59 16.46 10.19
C LEU A 58 -10.63 17.56 10.37
N SER A 59 -11.54 17.41 11.32
CA SER A 59 -12.44 18.49 11.72
C SER A 59 -11.70 19.52 12.57
N ASP A 60 -12.27 20.71 12.68
CA ASP A 60 -11.73 21.77 13.55
C ASP A 60 -11.77 21.37 15.04
N ASP A 61 -12.68 20.45 15.40
CA ASP A 61 -12.81 19.87 16.75
C ASP A 61 -11.81 18.74 17.03
N GLY A 62 -11.01 18.34 16.03
CA GLY A 62 -9.98 17.31 16.15
C GLY A 62 -10.43 15.89 15.78
N ASP A 63 -11.64 15.71 15.24
CA ASP A 63 -12.13 14.40 14.80
C ASP A 63 -11.49 13.98 13.47
N VAL A 64 -11.17 12.68 13.37
CA VAL A 64 -10.64 12.07 12.16
C VAL A 64 -11.79 11.42 11.37
N GLY A 65 -12.11 11.98 10.20
CA GLY A 65 -13.10 11.43 9.27
C GLY A 65 -12.49 10.52 8.20
N TYR A 66 -13.24 9.52 7.76
CA TYR A 66 -12.81 8.53 6.74
C TYR A 66 -13.27 8.85 5.30
N SER A 67 -13.65 10.10 5.03
CA SER A 67 -14.25 10.53 3.75
C SER A 67 -13.28 11.23 2.79
N GLY A 68 -11.97 11.13 3.01
CA GLY A 68 -10.97 11.75 2.15
C GLY A 68 -10.68 10.96 0.87
N PRO A 69 -9.87 11.54 -0.03
CA PRO A 69 -9.47 10.89 -1.28
C PRO A 69 -8.71 9.58 -1.02
N THR A 70 -8.91 8.61 -1.91
CA THR A 70 -8.25 7.31 -1.86
C THR A 70 -7.42 7.09 -3.11
N TYR A 71 -6.18 6.63 -2.94
CA TYR A 71 -5.27 6.20 -3.98
C TYR A 71 -5.00 4.70 -3.81
N ILE A 72 -5.03 3.95 -4.92
CA ILE A 72 -4.77 2.51 -4.94
C ILE A 72 -3.65 2.26 -5.94
N ALA A 73 -2.53 1.71 -5.46
CA ALA A 73 -1.47 1.19 -6.30
C ALA A 73 -1.66 -0.32 -6.46
N ILE A 74 -1.81 -0.80 -7.70
CA ILE A 74 -2.00 -2.22 -7.99
C ILE A 74 -0.70 -2.78 -8.56
N ARG A 75 -0.13 -3.77 -7.87
CA ARG A 75 1.15 -4.40 -8.24
C ARG A 75 0.98 -5.85 -8.65
N SER A 76 1.88 -6.38 -9.47
CA SER A 76 1.92 -7.81 -9.79
C SER A 76 2.75 -8.56 -8.77
N ALA A 77 2.19 -9.54 -8.07
CA ALA A 77 2.88 -10.38 -7.09
C ALA A 77 4.09 -11.17 -7.65
N LYS A 78 4.34 -11.13 -8.97
CA LYS A 78 5.51 -11.73 -9.62
C LYS A 78 6.57 -10.71 -10.04
N HIS A 79 6.14 -9.52 -10.45
CA HIS A 79 7.00 -8.56 -11.14
C HIS A 79 7.25 -7.28 -10.32
N ASP A 80 6.36 -6.97 -9.38
CA ASP A 80 6.39 -5.75 -8.58
C ASP A 80 5.83 -6.04 -7.19
N PHE A 81 6.68 -5.97 -6.17
CA PHE A 81 6.31 -6.36 -4.80
C PHE A 81 6.01 -5.14 -3.95
N SER A 82 5.07 -5.29 -3.01
CA SER A 82 4.92 -4.34 -1.92
C SER A 82 6.20 -4.33 -1.09
N SER A 83 6.78 -3.16 -0.89
CA SER A 83 8.00 -2.92 -0.12
C SER A 83 7.98 -1.53 0.52
N ALA A 84 8.78 -1.32 1.57
CA ALA A 84 8.93 0.01 2.18
C ALA A 84 9.29 1.11 1.15
N GLN A 85 10.10 0.77 0.14
CA GLN A 85 10.48 1.70 -0.91
C GLN A 85 9.32 2.01 -1.88
N THR A 86 8.53 1.00 -2.25
CA THR A 86 7.37 1.23 -3.13
C THR A 86 6.30 2.05 -2.42
N HIS A 87 6.11 1.88 -1.11
CA HIS A 87 5.23 2.75 -0.31
C HIS A 87 5.74 4.20 -0.27
N ALA A 88 7.05 4.42 -0.23
CA ALA A 88 7.61 5.77 -0.34
C ALA A 88 7.34 6.40 -1.72
N SER A 89 7.54 5.63 -2.80
CA SER A 89 7.25 6.09 -4.17
C SER A 89 5.75 6.36 -4.39
N ASP A 90 4.87 5.54 -3.80
CA ASP A 90 3.42 5.75 -3.86
C ASP A 90 3.02 7.02 -3.11
N PHE A 91 3.61 7.25 -1.94
CA PHE A 91 3.40 8.50 -1.20
C PHE A 91 3.83 9.71 -2.04
N ASP A 92 4.98 9.64 -2.71
CA ASP A 92 5.46 10.71 -3.58
C ASP A 92 4.49 11.00 -4.72
N ARG A 93 3.91 9.95 -5.31
CA ARG A 93 2.89 10.10 -6.35
C ARG A 93 1.61 10.70 -5.78
N LEU A 94 1.16 10.19 -4.63
CA LEU A 94 -0.05 10.59 -3.94
C LEU A 94 -0.06 12.08 -3.64
N VAL A 95 1.04 12.64 -3.10
CA VAL A 95 1.09 14.08 -2.80
C VAL A 95 1.06 14.93 -4.07
N GLY A 96 1.45 14.39 -5.23
CA GLY A 96 1.34 15.09 -6.51
C GLY A 96 -0.05 15.03 -7.17
N LEU A 97 -1.01 14.30 -6.60
CA LEU A 97 -2.36 14.18 -7.14
C LEU A 97 -3.23 15.38 -6.74
N LYS A 98 -3.98 15.93 -7.69
CA LYS A 98 -4.89 17.06 -7.46
C LYS A 98 -5.97 16.73 -6.43
N GLU A 99 -6.42 15.48 -6.43
CA GLU A 99 -7.41 14.95 -5.50
C GLU A 99 -6.92 15.03 -4.04
N PHE A 100 -5.60 14.96 -3.83
CA PHE A 100 -4.98 15.02 -2.51
C PHE A 100 -4.53 16.42 -2.12
N GLU A 101 -4.61 17.41 -3.01
CA GLU A 101 -4.04 18.74 -2.79
C GLU A 101 -4.56 19.38 -1.50
N LYS A 102 -5.87 19.37 -1.29
CA LYS A 102 -6.54 19.94 -0.11
C LYS A 102 -6.12 19.26 1.21
N VAL A 103 -5.85 17.97 1.17
CA VAL A 103 -5.51 17.18 2.38
C VAL A 103 -4.01 17.16 2.65
N ALA A 104 -3.18 17.12 1.61
CA ALA A 104 -1.74 16.94 1.70
C ALA A 104 -0.98 18.26 1.80
N HIS A 105 -1.46 19.35 1.19
CA HIS A 105 -0.74 20.62 1.15
C HIS A 105 -1.33 21.71 2.05
N ASP A 106 -0.47 22.64 2.48
CA ASP A 106 -0.86 23.87 3.14
C ASP A 106 -1.20 24.98 2.13
N GLU A 107 -1.49 26.18 2.65
CA GLU A 107 -1.82 27.37 1.85
C GLU A 107 -0.68 27.85 0.94
N THR A 108 0.55 27.43 1.22
CA THR A 108 1.74 27.73 0.40
C THR A 108 1.98 26.70 -0.70
N GLY A 109 1.16 25.65 -0.76
CA GLY A 109 1.31 24.53 -1.69
C GLY A 109 2.39 23.54 -1.28
N GLN A 110 2.96 23.66 -0.08
CA GLN A 110 3.93 22.72 0.45
C GLN A 110 3.21 21.59 1.20
N VAL A 111 3.82 20.40 1.26
CA VAL A 111 3.24 19.29 2.04
C VAL A 111 3.15 19.72 3.50
N LYS A 112 1.98 19.50 4.12
CA LYS A 112 1.73 19.90 5.51
C LYS A 112 2.83 19.35 6.42
N PRO A 113 3.38 20.15 7.35
CA PRO A 113 4.60 19.82 8.07
C PRO A 113 4.45 18.66 9.07
N ILE A 114 3.21 18.33 9.47
CA ILE A 114 2.92 17.21 10.36
C ILE A 114 2.22 16.12 9.54
N LEU A 115 2.89 14.97 9.42
CA LEU A 115 2.39 13.78 8.73
C LEU A 115 2.11 12.67 9.74
N ILE A 116 0.91 12.12 9.71
CA ILE A 116 0.49 10.96 10.51
C ILE A 116 0.10 9.86 9.54
N ILE A 117 0.76 8.70 9.65
CA ILE A 117 0.45 7.50 8.86
C ILE A 117 0.00 6.40 9.82
N THR A 118 -1.17 5.86 9.60
CA THR A 118 -1.65 4.64 10.27
C THR A 118 -1.45 3.45 9.36
N VAL A 119 -0.89 2.36 9.90
CA VAL A 119 -0.60 1.12 9.15
C VAL A 119 -1.06 -0.08 9.98
N ASP A 120 -1.45 -1.17 9.31
CA ASP A 120 -1.82 -2.41 10.01
C ASP A 120 -0.56 -3.07 10.62
N GLY A 121 0.61 -2.87 9.99
CA GLY A 121 1.90 -3.25 10.56
C GLY A 121 2.56 -4.46 9.89
N GLY A 122 2.31 -4.66 8.59
CA GLY A 122 3.08 -5.61 7.80
C GLY A 122 4.59 -5.29 7.80
N PRO A 123 5.47 -6.24 7.41
CA PRO A 123 6.92 -6.05 7.45
C PRO A 123 7.43 -4.81 6.69
N ASP A 124 6.70 -4.38 5.68
CA ASP A 124 7.05 -3.25 4.80
C ASP A 124 6.43 -1.92 5.21
N GLU A 125 5.64 -1.91 6.29
CA GLU A 125 4.97 -0.72 6.81
C GLU A 125 5.32 -0.46 8.28
N ASN A 126 5.62 -1.53 9.03
CA ASN A 126 5.88 -1.47 10.46
C ASN A 126 7.19 -0.70 10.75
N PRO A 127 7.17 0.38 11.56
CA PRO A 127 8.29 1.25 11.82
C PRO A 127 9.37 0.59 12.71
N ARG A 128 9.16 -0.64 13.18
CA ARG A 128 10.21 -1.41 13.90
C ARG A 128 11.31 -1.90 12.97
N PHE A 129 11.05 -2.02 11.67
CA PHE A 129 12.03 -2.54 10.72
C PHE A 129 12.96 -1.43 10.20
N PRO A 130 14.27 -1.68 10.06
CA PRO A 130 15.20 -0.68 9.53
C PRO A 130 14.82 -0.13 8.15
N LYS A 131 14.26 -0.97 7.26
CA LYS A 131 13.87 -0.56 5.90
C LYS A 131 12.77 0.50 5.89
N THR A 132 11.79 0.40 6.79
CA THR A 132 10.70 1.37 6.91
C THR A 132 11.17 2.65 7.57
N LEU A 133 12.08 2.55 8.55
CA LEU A 133 12.73 3.73 9.15
C LEU A 133 13.54 4.52 8.13
N VAL A 134 14.33 3.86 7.28
CA VAL A 134 15.09 4.51 6.21
C VAL A 134 14.16 5.23 5.24
N ALA A 135 13.10 4.56 4.76
CA ALA A 135 12.10 5.17 3.89
C ALA A 135 11.43 6.40 4.55
N SER A 136 11.17 6.32 5.85
CA SER A 136 10.57 7.39 6.64
C SER A 136 11.50 8.60 6.80
N VAL A 137 12.80 8.37 7.07
CA VAL A 137 13.79 9.45 7.18
C VAL A 137 13.98 10.16 5.83
N ILE A 138 14.00 9.42 4.73
CA ILE A 138 14.08 10.01 3.38
C ILE A 138 12.86 10.90 3.14
N LYS A 139 11.65 10.39 3.43
CA LYS A 139 10.39 11.15 3.32
C LYS A 139 10.40 12.41 4.18
N PHE A 140 10.79 12.30 5.44
CA PHE A 140 10.88 13.41 6.40
C PHE A 140 11.75 14.56 5.86
N LYS A 141 12.94 14.22 5.35
CA LYS A 141 13.86 15.21 4.77
C LYS A 141 13.34 15.79 3.46
N LYS A 142 12.80 14.94 2.58
CA LYS A 142 12.33 15.35 1.25
C LYS A 142 11.21 16.39 1.32
N TYR A 143 10.28 16.22 2.26
CA TYR A 143 9.11 17.09 2.41
C TYR A 143 9.27 18.15 3.50
N ASN A 144 10.46 18.29 4.07
CA ASN A 144 10.75 19.25 5.14
C ASN A 144 9.70 19.19 6.27
N LEU A 145 9.43 17.98 6.75
CA LEU A 145 8.43 17.76 7.79
C LEU A 145 8.97 18.24 9.16
N ASP A 146 8.09 18.77 10.00
CA ASP A 146 8.37 19.04 11.41
C ASP A 146 8.19 17.79 12.27
N ALA A 147 7.21 16.95 11.89
CA ALA A 147 6.92 15.71 12.60
C ALA A 147 6.37 14.63 11.65
N LEU A 148 6.83 13.39 11.86
CA LEU A 148 6.34 12.19 11.20
C LEU A 148 5.98 11.14 12.24
N PHE A 149 4.69 10.80 12.32
CA PHE A 149 4.18 9.74 13.17
C PHE A 149 3.74 8.56 12.30
N ILE A 150 4.25 7.36 12.62
CA ILE A 150 3.80 6.12 12.00
C ILE A 150 3.24 5.24 13.11
N LEU A 151 1.93 5.06 13.10
CA LEU A 151 1.18 4.35 14.12
C LEU A 151 0.85 2.94 13.61
N THR A 152 1.17 1.93 14.42
CA THR A 152 0.80 0.53 14.13
C THR A 152 -0.08 -0.01 15.23
N HIS A 153 -0.84 -1.05 14.92
CA HIS A 153 -1.50 -1.82 15.97
C HIS A 153 -0.49 -2.38 16.99
N THR A 154 -0.97 -2.55 18.22
CA THR A 154 -0.23 -3.15 19.32
C THR A 154 0.05 -4.64 19.02
N PRO A 155 1.16 -5.22 19.52
CA PRO A 155 1.38 -6.67 19.51
C PRO A 155 0.15 -7.47 19.94
N GLY A 156 -0.23 -8.49 19.19
CA GLY A 156 -1.39 -9.34 19.47
C GLY A 156 -2.77 -8.78 19.09
N GLN A 157 -2.85 -7.55 18.56
CA GLN A 157 -4.10 -6.95 18.06
C GLN A 157 -4.24 -7.06 16.53
N SER A 158 -3.18 -7.43 15.82
CA SER A 158 -3.17 -7.73 14.39
C SER A 158 -2.55 -9.11 14.18
N ALA A 159 -3.02 -9.86 13.19
CA ALA A 159 -2.53 -11.21 12.90
C ALA A 159 -1.02 -11.28 12.55
N TYR A 160 -0.38 -10.12 12.40
CA TYR A 160 1.01 -9.95 11.97
C TYR A 160 1.90 -9.23 13.00
N ASN A 161 1.37 -8.90 14.20
CA ASN A 161 2.08 -8.23 15.28
C ASN A 161 2.23 -9.10 16.53
#